data_AF-A0A0W0TAH3-F1
#
_entry.id   AF-A0A0W0TAH3-F1
#
_cell.length_a   1.000
_cell.length_b   1.000
_cell.length_c   1.000
_cell.angle_alpha   90.00
_cell.angle_beta   90.00
_cell.angle_gamma   90.00
#
_symmetry.space_group_name_H-M   'P 1'
#
loop_
_entity.id
_entity.type
_entity.pdbx_description
1 polymer ?
#
loop_
_entity_poly.entity_id
_entity_poly.type
_entity_poly.pdbx_seq_one_letter_code
_entity_poly.pdbx_strand_id
1 'polypeptide(L)'
;MSLTKALSDIIKNLPLYEQDNFSKLDPTLKALITSERPDLYLANIGLTQEEYKKTTTIPESIKTYLAEQIIKKANGDNEMILKIIQSIMKLEFEVETQNPIRSGNRFVGILMRTYVANQEWIPMEGEEFSFEKAQANNLIRERYEESSIPDLKDYVTVLNDNVKKMWLLMQQAGKQCPGFSSKGLISAPVFQCTQLLPQLSAEEIKRGEKAITLETPPQEEGESFFEALVKDVEMPEFSDNPPIETHLKNIKDHIRNTPWKVGIFFILFKGGVDNDDQRVPHRIDKILKEIKAFDDGEVDAKTAYDKIVKFAQEAIEHPGKGQTQGTKEFYLDIVNHRVLGDYPFAEQQQPSQDDTAKLI
;
A
#
# COMPACT_ATOMS: atom_id res chain seq x y z
N MET A 1 14.47 -9.81 -8.17
CA MET A 1 13.42 -8.80 -8.47
C MET A 1 13.93 -7.78 -9.47
N SER A 2 13.20 -7.48 -10.54
CA SER A 2 13.52 -6.27 -11.32
C SER A 2 12.80 -5.13 -10.64
N LEU A 3 13.55 -4.24 -9.98
CA LEU A 3 12.97 -2.95 -9.57
C LEU A 3 12.34 -2.31 -10.81
N THR A 4 11.20 -1.65 -10.63
CA THR A 4 10.71 -0.76 -11.69
C THR A 4 11.80 0.26 -11.98
N LYS A 5 11.90 0.72 -13.23
CA LYS A 5 12.89 1.74 -13.58
C LYS A 5 12.76 2.96 -12.65
N ALA A 6 11.52 3.38 -12.39
CA ALA A 6 11.22 4.48 -11.48
C ALA A 6 11.77 4.24 -10.06
N LEU A 7 11.49 3.09 -9.43
CA LEU A 7 12.01 2.79 -8.09
C LEU A 7 13.53 2.65 -8.08
N SER A 8 14.12 2.03 -9.12
CA SER A 8 15.58 1.95 -9.24
C SER A 8 16.23 3.33 -9.34
N ASP A 9 15.61 4.26 -10.06
CA ASP A 9 16.15 5.60 -10.24
C ASP A 9 16.01 6.41 -8.94
N ILE A 10 14.90 6.26 -8.21
CA ILE A 10 14.73 6.83 -6.86
C ILE A 10 15.85 6.32 -5.93
N ILE A 11 16.04 5.00 -5.84
CA ILE A 11 17.05 4.40 -4.95
C ILE A 11 18.46 4.89 -5.28
N LYS A 12 18.82 4.98 -6.57
CA LYS A 12 20.16 5.45 -6.98
C LYS A 12 20.44 6.90 -6.58
N ASN A 13 19.39 7.72 -6.51
CA ASN A 13 19.50 9.13 -6.16
C ASN A 13 19.43 9.39 -4.65
N LEU A 14 19.19 8.36 -3.83
CA LEU A 14 19.23 8.49 -2.38
C LEU A 14 20.66 8.68 -1.87
N PRO A 15 20.85 9.34 -0.71
CA PRO A 15 22.10 9.28 0.03
C PRO A 15 22.53 7.83 0.31
N LEU A 16 23.84 7.55 0.29
CA LEU A 16 24.37 6.18 0.47
C LEU A 16 23.84 5.49 1.74
N TYR A 17 23.72 6.22 2.85
CA TYR A 17 23.20 5.66 4.10
C TYR A 17 21.73 5.22 4.01
N GLU A 18 20.93 5.89 3.18
CA GLU A 18 19.53 5.52 2.92
C GLU A 18 19.41 4.35 1.96
N GLN A 19 20.32 4.24 0.99
CA GLN A 19 20.43 3.05 0.13
C GLN A 19 20.76 1.80 0.96
N ASP A 20 21.69 1.92 1.90
CA ASP A 20 22.06 0.85 2.82
C ASP A 20 20.87 0.46 3.72
N ASN A 21 20.12 1.44 4.23
CA ASN A 21 18.91 1.19 5.01
C ASN A 21 17.85 0.45 4.17
N PHE A 22 17.63 0.86 2.92
CA PHE A 22 16.72 0.18 2.00
C PHE A 22 17.13 -1.28 1.77
N SER A 23 18.42 -1.56 1.61
CA SER A 23 18.93 -2.91 1.38
C SER A 23 18.64 -3.87 2.55
N LYS A 24 18.58 -3.33 3.77
CA LYS A 24 18.38 -4.02 5.05
C LYS A 24 16.93 -3.99 5.54
N LEU A 25 16.00 -3.46 4.73
CA LEU A 25 14.59 -3.44 5.08
C LEU A 25 14.06 -4.84 5.37
N ASP A 26 13.06 -4.86 6.26
CA ASP A 26 12.28 -6.05 6.54
C ASP A 26 11.80 -6.70 5.23
N PRO A 27 11.92 -8.02 5.05
CA PRO A 27 11.55 -8.70 3.82
C PRO A 27 10.11 -8.42 3.38
N THR A 28 9.17 -8.32 4.32
CA THR A 28 7.76 -8.03 4.03
C THR A 28 7.61 -6.61 3.48
N LEU A 29 8.25 -5.62 4.12
CA LEU A 29 8.23 -4.24 3.63
C LEU A 29 8.92 -4.10 2.28
N LYS A 30 10.03 -4.81 2.08
CA LYS A 30 10.73 -4.82 0.80
C LYS A 30 9.84 -5.39 -0.30
N ALA A 31 9.17 -6.52 -0.04
CA ALA A 31 8.21 -7.14 -0.96
C ALA A 31 7.04 -6.19 -1.28
N LEU A 32 6.47 -5.54 -0.26
CA LEU A 32 5.40 -4.54 -0.44
C LEU A 32 5.83 -3.38 -1.36
N ILE A 33 6.99 -2.76 -1.10
CA ILE A 33 7.49 -1.61 -1.87
C ILE A 33 7.73 -1.95 -3.34
N THR A 34 8.13 -3.19 -3.59
CA THR A 34 8.59 -3.63 -4.90
C THR A 34 7.49 -4.38 -5.69
N SER A 35 6.39 -4.72 -5.03
CA SER A 35 5.22 -5.37 -5.63
C SER A 35 4.54 -4.50 -6.68
N GLU A 36 3.97 -5.13 -7.71
CA GLU A 36 3.10 -4.43 -8.65
C GLU A 36 1.69 -4.16 -8.12
N ARG A 37 1.23 -4.87 -7.09
CA ARG A 37 -0.09 -4.68 -6.45
C ARG A 37 0.04 -4.49 -4.93
N PRO A 38 0.72 -3.43 -4.46
CA PRO A 38 0.79 -3.11 -3.04
C PRO A 38 -0.59 -2.80 -2.44
N ASP A 39 -1.51 -2.28 -3.27
CA ASP A 39 -2.92 -2.05 -2.95
C ASP A 39 -3.61 -3.34 -2.46
N LEU A 40 -3.47 -4.44 -3.22
CA LEU A 40 -4.11 -5.70 -2.86
C LEU A 40 -3.54 -6.30 -1.58
N TYR A 41 -2.22 -6.20 -1.35
CA TYR A 41 -1.61 -6.66 -0.10
C TYR A 41 -2.17 -5.88 1.09
N LEU A 42 -2.17 -4.54 1.02
CA LEU A 42 -2.63 -3.71 2.13
C LEU A 42 -4.14 -3.85 2.37
N ALA A 43 -4.93 -4.09 1.32
CA ALA A 43 -6.37 -4.27 1.44
C ALA A 43 -6.77 -5.65 1.99
N ASN A 44 -6.04 -6.72 1.67
CA ASN A 44 -6.41 -8.10 2.03
C ASN A 44 -5.58 -8.69 3.18
N ILE A 45 -4.34 -8.24 3.37
CA ILE A 45 -3.40 -8.78 4.36
C ILE A 45 -3.10 -7.73 5.43
N GLY A 46 -2.79 -6.51 5.01
CA GLY A 46 -2.42 -5.41 5.90
C GLY A 46 -1.04 -5.57 6.55
N LEU A 47 -0.69 -4.59 7.39
CA LEU A 47 0.54 -4.60 8.18
C LEU A 47 0.22 -4.92 9.64
N THR A 48 1.15 -5.57 10.32
CA THR A 48 1.17 -5.61 11.79
C THR A 48 1.68 -4.29 12.37
N GLN A 49 1.45 -4.07 13.66
CA GLN A 49 1.97 -2.90 14.38
C GLN A 49 3.50 -2.77 14.25
N GLU A 50 4.24 -3.87 14.37
CA GLU A 50 5.71 -3.88 14.28
C GLU A 50 6.20 -3.62 12.85
N GLU A 51 5.54 -4.17 11.82
CA GLU A 51 5.85 -3.86 10.42
C GLU A 51 5.56 -2.40 10.10
N TYR A 52 4.44 -1.87 10.59
CA TYR A 52 4.09 -0.47 10.43
C TYR A 52 5.11 0.45 11.13
N LYS A 53 5.53 0.13 12.36
CA LYS A 53 6.58 0.89 13.05
C LYS A 53 7.88 0.97 12.25
N LYS A 54 8.25 -0.13 11.57
CA LYS A 54 9.43 -0.18 10.70
C LYS A 54 9.29 0.67 9.43
N THR A 55 8.10 1.13 9.03
CA THR A 55 7.99 2.05 7.87
C THR A 55 8.68 3.39 8.12
N THR A 56 8.96 3.74 9.39
CA THR A 56 9.74 4.93 9.75
C THR A 56 11.17 4.91 9.22
N THR A 57 11.75 3.72 8.99
CA THR A 57 13.10 3.56 8.46
C THR A 57 13.15 3.64 6.93
N ILE A 58 11.99 3.62 6.28
CA ILE A 58 11.89 3.79 4.82
C ILE A 58 12.11 5.27 4.49
N PRO A 59 13.02 5.58 3.54
CA PRO A 59 13.21 6.94 3.01
C PRO A 59 11.90 7.57 2.53
N GLU A 60 11.77 8.89 2.68
CA GLU A 60 10.53 9.60 2.33
C GLU A 60 10.13 9.42 0.86
N SER A 61 11.08 9.58 -0.07
CA SER A 61 10.82 9.39 -1.50
C SER A 61 10.32 7.98 -1.86
N ILE A 62 10.76 6.96 -1.12
CA ILE A 62 10.28 5.58 -1.30
C ILE A 62 8.88 5.40 -0.73
N LYS A 63 8.57 6.03 0.42
CA LYS A 63 7.19 6.06 0.95
C LYS A 63 6.23 6.76 0.01
N THR A 64 6.65 7.90 -0.57
CA THR A 64 5.87 8.64 -1.57
C THR A 64 5.62 7.78 -2.80
N TYR A 65 6.67 7.14 -3.33
CA TYR A 65 6.53 6.19 -4.45
C TYR A 65 5.54 5.06 -4.12
N LEU A 66 5.64 4.45 -2.94
CA LEU A 66 4.71 3.40 -2.51
C LEU A 66 3.27 3.91 -2.44
N ALA A 67 3.05 5.08 -1.84
CA ALA A 67 1.73 5.71 -1.79
C ALA A 67 1.17 5.93 -3.20
N GLU A 68 1.95 6.50 -4.11
CA GLU A 68 1.54 6.69 -5.52
C GLU A 68 1.20 5.37 -6.21
N GLN A 69 1.98 4.30 -5.97
CA GLN A 69 1.66 2.98 -6.53
C GLN A 69 0.34 2.43 -5.98
N ILE A 70 0.06 2.58 -4.68
CA ILE A 70 -1.22 2.16 -4.08
C ILE A 70 -2.38 2.87 -4.76
N ILE A 71 -2.33 4.21 -4.85
CA ILE A 71 -3.39 5.01 -5.48
C ILE A 71 -3.58 4.64 -6.95
N LYS A 72 -2.47 4.53 -7.70
CA LYS A 72 -2.50 4.19 -9.12
C LYS A 72 -3.06 2.80 -9.38
N LYS A 73 -2.70 1.82 -8.57
CA LYS A 73 -3.04 0.40 -8.80
C LYS A 73 -4.45 0.03 -8.34
N ALA A 74 -5.00 0.77 -7.38
CA ALA A 74 -6.41 0.71 -7.04
C ALA A 74 -7.33 1.18 -8.19
N ASN A 75 -6.79 1.82 -9.24
CA ASN A 75 -7.48 2.11 -10.51
C ASN A 75 -8.83 2.85 -10.33
N GLY A 76 -8.88 3.82 -9.42
CA GLY A 76 -10.09 4.60 -9.14
C GLY A 76 -11.03 3.98 -8.10
N ASP A 77 -10.69 2.83 -7.53
CA ASP A 77 -11.39 2.26 -6.37
C ASP A 77 -11.07 3.07 -5.10
N ASN A 78 -11.81 4.16 -4.92
CA ASN A 78 -11.68 5.04 -3.77
C ASN A 78 -12.04 4.34 -2.47
N GLU A 79 -12.96 3.38 -2.49
CA GLU A 79 -13.38 2.63 -1.30
C GLU A 79 -12.20 1.80 -0.77
N MET A 80 -11.52 1.05 -1.64
CA MET A 80 -10.34 0.27 -1.27
C MET A 80 -9.24 1.16 -0.69
N ILE A 81 -8.96 2.31 -1.31
CA ILE A 81 -7.93 3.24 -0.81
C ILE A 81 -8.29 3.76 0.58
N LEU A 82 -9.53 4.21 0.79
CA LEU A 82 -9.99 4.74 2.07
C LEU A 82 -9.95 3.65 3.17
N LYS A 83 -10.26 2.40 2.82
CA LYS A 83 -10.13 1.24 3.70
C LYS A 83 -8.67 0.96 4.09
N ILE A 84 -7.74 1.04 3.14
CA ILE A 84 -6.29 0.93 3.41
C ILE A 84 -5.85 2.04 4.38
N ILE A 85 -6.23 3.30 4.10
CA ILE A 85 -5.93 4.45 4.96
C ILE A 85 -6.47 4.22 6.37
N GLN A 86 -7.73 3.80 6.51
CA GLN A 86 -8.33 3.51 7.82
C GLN A 86 -7.55 2.45 8.59
N SER A 87 -7.15 1.37 7.91
CA SER A 87 -6.43 0.25 8.52
C SER A 87 -5.05 0.68 9.01
N ILE A 88 -4.29 1.42 8.20
CA ILE A 88 -2.97 1.93 8.57
C ILE A 88 -3.08 2.97 9.70
N MET A 89 -4.14 3.79 9.69
CA MET A 89 -4.36 4.79 10.74
C MET A 89 -4.62 4.19 12.12
N LYS A 90 -5.30 3.03 12.19
CA LYS A 90 -5.42 2.28 13.45
C LYS A 90 -4.05 1.91 14.01
N LEU A 91 -3.15 1.39 13.14
CA LEU A 91 -1.78 1.05 13.52
C LEU A 91 -0.99 2.28 13.98
N GLU A 92 -1.21 3.44 13.36
CA GLU A 92 -0.58 4.70 13.79
C GLU A 92 -1.00 5.06 15.21
N PHE A 93 -2.27 4.94 15.59
CA PHE A 93 -2.73 5.22 16.97
C PHE A 93 -2.21 4.25 18.03
N GLU A 94 -1.82 3.06 17.59
CA GLU A 94 -1.17 2.07 18.44
C GLU A 94 0.34 2.35 18.59
N VAL A 95 0.99 2.85 17.54
CA VAL A 95 2.44 3.14 17.54
C VAL A 95 2.77 4.51 18.13
N GLU A 96 2.03 5.55 17.78
CA GLU A 96 2.23 6.92 18.24
C GLU A 96 1.06 7.34 19.13
N THR A 97 1.36 7.56 20.40
CA THR A 97 0.34 7.73 21.44
C THR A 97 0.06 9.19 21.78
N GLN A 98 0.90 10.12 21.32
CA GLN A 98 0.80 11.54 21.70
C GLN A 98 0.46 12.45 20.51
N ASN A 99 0.98 12.17 19.31
CA ASN A 99 0.63 12.96 18.12
C ASN A 99 0.84 12.22 16.78
N PRO A 100 -0.07 11.31 16.41
CA PRO A 100 0.09 10.34 15.30
C PRO A 100 0.26 10.97 13.91
N ILE A 101 -0.30 12.17 13.68
CA ILE A 101 -0.43 12.72 12.31
C ILE A 101 0.37 14.02 12.12
N ARG A 102 0.81 14.69 13.19
CA ARG A 102 1.54 15.98 13.10
C ARG A 102 3.00 15.83 12.62
N SER A 103 3.59 14.64 12.65
CA SER A 103 4.91 14.38 12.09
C SER A 103 4.78 13.84 10.66
N GLY A 104 4.71 14.75 9.69
CA GLY A 104 4.33 14.47 8.29
C GLY A 104 5.15 13.41 7.54
N ASN A 105 6.13 12.74 8.15
CA ASN A 105 6.96 11.72 7.52
C ASN A 105 6.49 10.29 7.82
N ARG A 106 5.44 10.10 8.62
CA ARG A 106 4.79 8.80 8.83
C ARG A 106 4.09 8.33 7.55
N PHE A 107 4.03 7.01 7.35
CA PHE A 107 3.52 6.45 6.10
C PHE A 107 2.02 6.75 5.89
N VAL A 108 1.19 6.66 6.96
CA VAL A 108 -0.23 7.02 6.85
C VAL A 108 -0.42 8.48 6.41
N GLY A 109 0.38 9.41 6.97
CA GLY A 109 0.33 10.82 6.59
C GLY A 109 0.68 11.03 5.13
N ILE A 110 1.76 10.39 4.65
CA ILE A 110 2.14 10.44 3.23
C ILE A 110 1.01 9.87 2.34
N LEU A 111 0.47 8.69 2.67
CA LEU A 111 -0.61 8.07 1.89
C LEU A 111 -1.87 8.94 1.81
N MET A 112 -2.28 9.54 2.94
CA MET A 112 -3.43 10.45 2.98
C MET A 112 -3.20 11.67 2.10
N ARG A 113 -2.00 12.29 2.16
CA ARG A 113 -1.66 13.42 1.30
C ARG A 113 -1.65 13.05 -0.18
N THR A 114 -1.06 11.92 -0.54
CA THR A 114 -1.03 11.44 -1.92
C THR A 114 -2.43 11.14 -2.45
N TYR A 115 -3.31 10.55 -1.63
CA TYR A 115 -4.71 10.34 -2.00
C TYR A 115 -5.42 11.66 -2.28
N VAL A 116 -5.34 12.61 -1.35
CA VAL A 116 -5.96 13.94 -1.46
C VAL A 116 -5.46 14.65 -2.73
N ALA A 117 -4.15 14.69 -2.95
CA ALA A 117 -3.54 15.29 -4.14
C ALA A 117 -4.02 14.64 -5.45
N ASN A 118 -4.26 13.33 -5.45
CA ASN A 118 -4.79 12.62 -6.62
C ASN A 118 -6.28 12.91 -6.88
N GLN A 119 -7.09 13.07 -5.83
CA GLN A 119 -8.51 13.43 -5.98
C GLN A 119 -8.70 14.89 -6.43
N GLU A 120 -7.73 15.74 -6.12
CA GLU A 120 -7.73 17.17 -6.43
C GLU A 120 -7.22 17.51 -7.84
N TRP A 121 -6.83 16.51 -8.62
CA TRP A 121 -6.37 16.73 -9.97
C TRP A 121 -7.53 17.17 -10.86
N ILE A 122 -7.54 18.45 -11.25
CA ILE A 122 -8.51 19.01 -12.20
C ILE A 122 -7.70 19.60 -13.38
N PRO A 123 -7.92 19.14 -14.61
CA PRO A 123 -7.37 19.81 -15.78
C PRO A 123 -8.10 21.14 -15.96
N MET A 124 -7.43 22.26 -15.71
CA MET A 124 -7.93 23.60 -16.04
C MET A 124 -7.41 23.99 -17.43
N GLU A 125 -8.15 24.85 -18.15
CA GLU A 125 -7.84 25.30 -19.52
C GLU A 125 -6.34 25.50 -19.81
N GLY A 126 -5.70 24.49 -20.40
CA GLY A 126 -4.29 24.53 -20.82
C GLY A 126 -3.23 24.41 -19.72
N GLU A 127 -3.59 24.31 -18.44
CA GLU A 127 -2.64 24.18 -17.33
C GLU A 127 -3.05 23.10 -16.32
N GLU A 128 -2.07 22.30 -15.90
CA GLU A 128 -2.22 21.35 -14.81
C GLU A 128 -2.17 22.06 -13.46
N PHE A 129 -3.30 22.16 -12.76
CA PHE A 129 -3.40 22.73 -11.42
C PHE A 129 -3.37 21.63 -10.34
N SER A 130 -2.55 21.83 -9.29
CA SER A 130 -2.52 20.97 -8.08
C SER A 130 -2.28 21.83 -6.84
N PHE A 131 -2.71 21.35 -5.67
CA PHE A 131 -2.51 22.03 -4.38
C PHE A 131 -1.05 22.45 -4.17
N GLU A 132 -0.13 21.53 -4.43
CA GLU A 132 1.30 21.72 -4.29
C GLU A 132 1.82 22.86 -5.20
N LYS A 133 1.40 22.91 -6.47
CA LYS A 133 1.75 24.00 -7.40
C LYS A 133 1.11 25.33 -7.00
N ALA A 134 -0.13 25.29 -6.52
CA ALA A 134 -0.89 26.48 -6.17
C ALA A 134 -0.39 27.13 -4.86
N GLN A 135 0.10 26.31 -3.93
CA GLN A 135 0.77 26.73 -2.71
C GLN A 135 2.16 27.31 -3.00
N ALA A 136 2.97 26.65 -3.84
CA ALA A 136 4.31 27.11 -4.18
C ALA A 136 4.35 28.51 -4.81
N ASN A 137 3.23 28.97 -5.38
CA ASN A 137 3.13 30.24 -6.09
C ASN A 137 2.20 31.28 -5.42
N ASN A 138 1.69 31.05 -4.19
CA ASN A 138 0.67 31.90 -3.53
C ASN A 138 -0.62 32.16 -4.35
N LEU A 139 -0.82 31.44 -5.46
CA LEU A 139 -1.86 31.68 -6.45
C LEU A 139 -3.27 31.41 -5.92
N ILE A 140 -3.42 30.53 -4.92
CA ILE A 140 -4.74 30.17 -4.37
C ILE A 140 -5.45 31.42 -3.83
N ARG A 141 -4.75 32.28 -3.08
CA ARG A 141 -5.39 33.41 -2.42
C ARG A 141 -5.76 34.52 -3.40
N GLU A 142 -4.85 34.88 -4.31
CA GLU A 142 -5.11 35.88 -5.35
C GLU A 142 -6.21 35.44 -6.30
N ARG A 143 -6.18 34.19 -6.79
CA ARG A 143 -7.21 33.70 -7.72
C ARG A 143 -8.55 33.43 -7.02
N TYR A 144 -8.58 33.01 -5.76
CA TYR A 144 -9.83 32.75 -5.04
C TYR A 144 -10.65 34.02 -4.81
N GLU A 145 -10.01 35.10 -4.34
CA GLU A 145 -10.65 36.39 -4.10
C GLU A 145 -11.14 37.06 -5.41
N GLU A 146 -10.50 36.74 -6.55
CA GLU A 146 -10.88 37.23 -7.89
C GLU A 146 -11.84 36.29 -8.66
N SER A 147 -12.01 35.03 -8.25
CA SER A 147 -12.61 34.00 -9.11
C SER A 147 -14.15 34.04 -9.20
N SER A 148 -14.61 34.57 -10.33
CA SER A 148 -15.82 34.11 -11.02
C SER A 148 -15.61 32.79 -11.80
N ILE A 149 -14.52 32.06 -11.54
CA ILE A 149 -14.13 30.82 -12.25
C ILE A 149 -14.75 29.61 -11.51
N PRO A 150 -15.74 28.91 -12.11
CA PRO A 150 -16.42 27.77 -11.47
C PRO A 150 -15.47 26.67 -11.00
N ASP A 151 -14.49 26.31 -11.84
CA ASP A 151 -13.56 25.20 -11.59
C ASP A 151 -12.70 25.38 -10.31
N LEU A 152 -12.38 26.62 -9.91
CA LEU A 152 -11.62 26.88 -8.68
C LEU A 152 -12.49 26.72 -7.42
N LYS A 153 -13.80 26.98 -7.53
CA LYS A 153 -14.75 26.74 -6.43
C LYS A 153 -15.01 25.25 -6.24
N ASP A 154 -15.13 24.51 -7.34
CA ASP A 154 -15.25 23.05 -7.31
C ASP A 154 -14.00 22.42 -6.71
N TYR A 155 -12.81 22.93 -7.06
CA TYR A 155 -11.53 22.53 -6.47
C TYR A 155 -11.49 22.69 -4.94
N VAL A 156 -11.83 23.88 -4.43
CA VAL A 156 -11.86 24.16 -2.97
C VAL A 156 -12.86 23.25 -2.27
N THR A 157 -13.98 22.93 -2.93
CA THR A 157 -14.99 22.01 -2.41
C THR A 157 -14.42 20.58 -2.31
N VAL A 158 -13.77 20.08 -3.36
CA VAL A 158 -13.14 18.75 -3.39
C VAL A 158 -12.06 18.59 -2.32
N LEU A 159 -11.19 19.60 -2.15
CA LEU A 159 -10.18 19.63 -1.08
C LEU A 159 -10.82 19.58 0.30
N ASN A 160 -11.82 20.44 0.56
CA ASN A 160 -12.53 20.47 1.83
C ASN A 160 -13.22 19.15 2.13
N ASP A 161 -13.86 18.52 1.14
CA ASP A 161 -14.56 17.25 1.34
C ASP A 161 -13.59 16.10 1.61
N ASN A 162 -12.44 16.04 0.92
CA ASN A 162 -11.43 15.02 1.18
C ASN A 162 -10.78 15.20 2.56
N VAL A 163 -10.53 16.44 2.98
CA VAL A 163 -10.09 16.78 4.34
C VAL A 163 -11.09 16.28 5.39
N LYS A 164 -12.39 16.54 5.19
CA LYS A 164 -13.44 16.07 6.11
C LYS A 164 -13.52 14.53 6.14
N LYS A 165 -13.37 13.86 4.99
CA LYS A 165 -13.31 12.39 4.90
C LYS A 165 -12.13 11.82 5.69
N MET A 166 -10.95 12.41 5.54
CA MET A 166 -9.75 12.00 6.31
C MET A 166 -9.98 12.13 7.81
N TRP A 167 -10.64 13.21 8.23
CA TRP A 167 -11.01 13.42 9.63
C TRP A 167 -12.01 12.38 10.15
N LEU A 168 -13.06 12.07 9.38
CA LEU A 168 -14.04 11.03 9.73
C LEU A 168 -13.37 9.66 9.89
N LEU A 169 -12.49 9.29 8.95
CA LEU A 169 -11.69 8.07 9.04
C LEU A 169 -10.86 8.04 10.32
N MET A 170 -10.24 9.17 10.67
CA MET A 170 -9.40 9.31 11.86
C MET A 170 -10.21 9.03 13.13
N GLN A 171 -11.42 9.59 13.21
CA GLN A 171 -12.32 9.37 14.34
C GLN A 171 -12.82 7.93 14.42
N GLN A 172 -13.18 7.32 13.27
CA GLN A 172 -13.61 5.92 13.23
C GLN A 172 -12.51 4.97 13.67
N ALA A 173 -11.29 5.17 13.20
CA ALA A 173 -10.12 4.41 13.64
C ALA A 173 -9.83 4.64 15.13
N GLY A 174 -9.92 5.89 15.59
CA GLY A 174 -9.68 6.27 16.98
C GLY A 174 -10.64 5.63 17.98
N LYS A 175 -11.93 5.52 17.64
CA LYS A 175 -12.95 4.83 18.47
C LYS A 175 -12.61 3.37 18.76
N GLN A 176 -11.81 2.73 17.91
CA GLN A 176 -11.39 1.33 18.06
C GLN A 176 -10.12 1.18 18.89
N CYS A 177 -9.45 2.29 19.23
CA CYS A 177 -8.21 2.29 20.00
C CYS A 177 -8.48 2.60 21.49
N PRO A 178 -8.09 1.71 22.42
CA PRO A 178 -8.24 1.96 23.86
C PRO A 178 -7.56 3.26 24.30
N GLY A 179 -8.28 4.09 25.04
CA GLY A 179 -7.76 5.34 25.60
C GLY A 179 -7.56 6.47 24.59
N PHE A 180 -8.12 6.37 23.38
CA PHE A 180 -8.06 7.43 22.34
C PHE A 180 -8.47 8.81 22.89
N SER A 181 -9.61 8.90 23.59
CA SER A 181 -10.09 10.15 24.20
C SER A 181 -9.18 10.65 25.34
N SER A 182 -8.58 9.73 26.10
CA SER A 182 -7.67 10.05 27.23
C SER A 182 -6.24 10.41 26.81
N LYS A 183 -5.84 10.09 25.57
CA LYS A 183 -4.52 10.42 25.00
C LYS A 183 -4.40 11.89 24.58
N GLY A 184 -5.44 12.71 24.78
CA GLY A 184 -5.44 14.11 24.34
C GLY A 184 -5.44 14.26 22.82
N LEU A 185 -5.72 13.19 22.09
CA LEU A 185 -5.91 13.18 20.63
C LEU A 185 -7.24 13.83 20.21
N ILE A 186 -7.85 14.60 21.11
CA ILE A 186 -8.91 15.56 20.82
C ILE A 186 -8.22 16.80 20.26
N SER A 187 -7.79 16.68 19.01
CA SER A 187 -7.29 17.80 18.23
C SER A 187 -7.55 17.46 16.79
N ALA A 188 -8.53 18.13 16.19
CA ALA A 188 -8.19 19.18 15.24
C ALA A 188 -9.44 19.62 14.49
N PRO A 189 -9.75 20.93 14.48
CA PRO A 189 -10.33 21.53 13.31
C PRO A 189 -9.21 22.10 12.46
N VAL A 190 -8.20 21.27 12.22
CA VAL A 190 -7.04 21.58 11.39
C VAL A 190 -6.36 20.26 10.95
N PHE A 191 -7.02 19.34 10.26
CA PHE A 191 -6.86 19.35 8.80
C PHE A 191 -7.27 20.70 8.21
N GLN A 192 -6.45 21.73 8.41
CA GLN A 192 -6.34 22.71 7.37
C GLN A 192 -5.20 22.16 6.54
N CYS A 193 -5.30 22.35 5.24
CA CYS A 193 -4.22 22.57 4.29
C CYS A 193 -2.78 22.58 4.84
N THR A 194 -2.50 23.13 6.03
CA THR A 194 -1.22 23.12 6.78
C THR A 194 -0.49 21.79 6.90
N GLN A 195 -1.16 20.66 7.10
CA GLN A 195 -0.51 19.34 7.13
C GLN A 195 -0.29 18.73 5.75
N LEU A 196 -0.92 19.29 4.71
CA LEU A 196 -0.61 19.08 3.29
C LEU A 196 0.53 20.01 2.82
N LEU A 197 0.94 20.99 3.64
CA LEU A 197 2.06 21.87 3.29
C LEU A 197 3.39 21.12 3.48
N PRO A 198 4.36 21.33 2.59
CA PRO A 198 5.70 20.76 2.73
C PRO A 198 6.31 21.14 4.08
N GLN A 199 7.00 20.17 4.70
CA GLN A 199 7.88 20.48 5.82
C GLN A 199 9.02 21.33 5.32
N LEU A 200 9.48 22.25 6.17
CA LEU A 200 10.71 23.00 5.89
C LEU A 200 11.88 22.00 5.78
N SER A 201 12.56 22.04 4.64
CA SER A 201 13.84 21.38 4.43
C SER A 201 14.89 21.83 5.45
N ALA A 202 15.95 21.05 5.60
CA ALA A 202 17.06 21.41 6.47
C ALA A 202 17.69 22.76 6.08
N GLU A 203 17.72 23.11 4.79
CA GLU A 203 18.13 24.42 4.30
C GLU A 203 17.16 25.54 4.70
N GLU A 204 15.85 25.34 4.59
CA GLU A 204 14.83 26.32 4.97
C GLU A 204 14.83 26.62 6.47
N ILE A 205 15.01 25.59 7.30
CA ILE A 205 15.19 25.75 8.75
C ILE A 205 16.46 26.57 9.04
N LYS A 206 17.56 26.32 8.32
CA LYS A 206 18.79 27.11 8.45
C LYS A 206 18.61 28.58 8.01
N ARG A 207 17.69 28.86 7.09
CA ARG A 207 17.30 30.22 6.70
C ARG A 207 16.36 30.89 7.71
N GLY A 208 15.94 30.19 8.76
CA GLY A 208 15.10 30.74 9.83
C GLY A 208 13.60 30.77 9.50
N GLU A 209 13.17 30.02 8.49
CA GLU A 209 11.77 29.89 8.14
C GLU A 209 11.01 29.17 9.28
N LYS A 210 9.75 29.55 9.50
CA LYS A 210 8.92 29.02 10.59
C LYS A 210 7.79 28.19 10.03
N ALA A 211 7.62 27.00 10.61
CA ALA A 211 6.47 26.15 10.32
C ALA A 211 5.17 26.90 10.67
N ILE A 212 4.16 26.74 9.83
CA ILE A 212 2.84 27.32 10.09
C ILE A 212 2.25 26.63 11.33
N THR A 213 1.94 27.43 12.36
CA THR A 213 1.38 26.97 13.63
C THR A 213 -0.05 27.45 13.74
N LEU A 214 -0.96 26.60 14.21
CA LEU A 214 -2.37 26.96 14.42
C LEU A 214 -2.79 26.64 15.85
N GLU A 215 -3.68 27.49 16.39
CA GLU A 215 -4.20 27.41 17.75
C GLU A 215 -5.36 26.38 17.84
N THR A 216 -5.39 25.60 18.91
CA THR A 216 -6.45 24.62 19.17
C THR A 216 -7.65 25.32 19.82
N PRO A 217 -8.90 25.16 19.33
CA PRO A 217 -10.06 25.73 20.00
C PRO A 217 -10.41 24.98 21.30
N PRO A 218 -11.18 25.61 22.21
CA PRO A 218 -11.63 25.02 23.47
C PRO A 218 -12.45 23.72 23.28
N GLN A 219 -12.40 22.81 24.26
CA GLN A 219 -13.03 21.47 24.19
C GLN A 219 -14.55 21.48 23.94
N GLU A 220 -15.30 22.40 24.55
CA GLU A 220 -16.77 22.47 24.42
C GLU A 220 -17.22 23.05 23.07
N GLU A 221 -16.44 23.98 22.50
CA GLU A 221 -16.66 24.49 21.14
C GLU A 221 -16.24 23.45 20.08
N GLY A 222 -15.30 22.57 20.44
CA GLY A 222 -14.79 21.51 19.58
C GLY A 222 -15.88 20.57 19.08
N GLU A 223 -16.64 19.89 19.94
CA GLU A 223 -17.59 18.85 19.52
C GLU A 223 -18.66 19.38 18.54
N SER A 224 -19.30 20.50 18.86
CA SER A 224 -20.31 21.12 17.97
C SER A 224 -19.72 21.66 16.67
N PHE A 225 -18.51 22.23 16.73
CA PHE A 225 -17.75 22.60 15.53
C PHE A 225 -17.46 21.37 14.68
N PHE A 226 -17.09 20.23 15.29
CA PHE A 226 -16.74 19.00 14.58
C PHE A 226 -17.94 18.33 13.94
N GLU A 227 -19.07 18.26 14.64
CA GLU A 227 -20.32 17.76 14.07
C GLU A 227 -20.77 18.61 12.88
N ALA A 228 -20.62 19.94 12.96
CA ALA A 228 -20.88 20.83 11.84
C ALA A 228 -19.87 20.66 10.69
N LEU A 229 -18.59 20.38 10.99
CA LEU A 229 -17.52 20.25 10.00
C LEU A 229 -17.73 19.05 9.06
N VAL A 230 -18.14 17.91 9.60
CA VAL A 230 -18.34 16.66 8.85
C VAL A 230 -19.79 16.45 8.41
N LYS A 231 -20.66 17.40 8.72
CA LYS A 231 -22.05 17.37 8.29
C LYS A 231 -22.10 17.21 6.77
N ASP A 232 -22.99 16.35 6.30
CA ASP A 232 -23.22 16.07 4.88
C ASP A 232 -22.07 15.36 4.14
N VAL A 233 -21.08 14.81 4.87
CA VAL A 233 -20.05 13.94 4.28
C VAL A 233 -20.47 12.47 4.41
N GLU A 234 -20.75 11.85 3.27
CA GLU A 234 -20.96 10.41 3.18
C GLU A 234 -19.64 9.67 3.00
N MET A 235 -19.39 8.71 3.89
CA MET A 235 -18.30 7.74 3.73
C MET A 235 -18.82 6.55 2.92
N PRO A 236 -18.04 6.03 1.96
CA PRO A 236 -18.42 4.79 1.31
C PRO A 236 -18.51 3.66 2.34
N GLU A 237 -19.45 2.75 2.14
CA GLU A 237 -19.47 1.51 2.89
C GLU A 237 -18.25 0.69 2.48
N PHE A 238 -17.45 0.24 3.46
CA PHE A 238 -16.34 -0.64 3.16
C PHE A 238 -16.87 -2.06 3.00
N SER A 239 -16.86 -2.54 1.77
CA SER A 239 -17.04 -3.96 1.46
C SER A 239 -15.99 -4.78 2.20
N ASP A 240 -16.41 -5.95 2.68
CA ASP A 240 -15.48 -6.93 3.21
C ASP A 240 -14.68 -7.51 2.05
N ASN A 241 -13.36 -7.45 2.17
CA ASN A 241 -12.51 -8.19 1.24
C ASN A 241 -12.65 -9.67 1.58
N PRO A 242 -12.49 -10.58 0.61
CA PRO A 242 -12.41 -11.99 0.91
C PRO A 242 -11.38 -12.20 2.01
N PRO A 243 -11.73 -12.96 3.08
CA PRO A 243 -10.79 -13.21 4.16
C PRO A 243 -9.58 -13.96 3.58
N ILE A 244 -8.39 -13.67 4.09
CA ILE A 244 -7.10 -14.19 3.60
C ILE A 244 -7.10 -15.73 3.45
N GLU A 245 -7.87 -16.43 4.27
CA GLU A 245 -8.13 -17.86 4.22
C GLU A 245 -8.69 -18.32 2.87
N THR A 246 -9.55 -17.50 2.25
CA THR A 246 -10.09 -17.74 0.91
C THR A 246 -8.98 -17.67 -0.13
N HIS A 247 -8.06 -16.71 -0.02
CA HIS A 247 -6.93 -16.58 -0.93
C HIS A 247 -5.94 -17.73 -0.79
N LEU A 248 -5.64 -18.17 0.44
CA LEU A 248 -4.80 -19.34 0.70
C LEU A 248 -5.42 -20.60 0.10
N LYS A 249 -6.73 -20.77 0.25
CA LYS A 249 -7.47 -21.87 -0.39
C LYS A 249 -7.39 -21.78 -1.92
N ASN A 250 -7.60 -20.60 -2.51
CA ASN A 250 -7.51 -20.42 -3.97
C ASN A 250 -6.11 -20.74 -4.51
N ILE A 251 -5.05 -20.33 -3.81
CA ILE A 251 -3.67 -20.69 -4.15
C ILE A 251 -3.47 -22.21 -4.11
N LYS A 252 -3.97 -22.89 -3.06
CA LYS A 252 -3.90 -24.35 -2.93
C LYS A 252 -4.66 -25.07 -4.03
N ASP A 253 -5.88 -24.64 -4.31
CA ASP A 253 -6.74 -25.22 -5.34
C ASP A 253 -6.14 -25.02 -6.73
N HIS A 254 -5.56 -23.84 -7.02
CA HIS A 254 -4.83 -23.61 -8.27
C HIS A 254 -3.63 -24.55 -8.39
N ILE A 255 -2.82 -24.70 -7.33
CA ILE A 255 -1.68 -25.61 -7.36
C ILE A 255 -2.12 -27.05 -7.64
N ARG A 256 -3.20 -27.53 -7.00
CA ARG A 256 -3.72 -28.89 -7.18
C ARG A 256 -4.32 -29.15 -8.56
N ASN A 257 -4.82 -28.10 -9.22
CA ASN A 257 -5.43 -28.20 -10.55
C ASN A 257 -4.46 -27.84 -11.69
N THR A 258 -3.26 -27.35 -11.39
CA THR A 258 -2.24 -27.02 -12.40
C THR A 258 -1.36 -28.25 -12.69
N PRO A 259 -1.24 -28.71 -13.96
CA PRO A 259 -0.34 -29.81 -14.30
C PRO A 259 1.12 -29.35 -14.29
N TRP A 260 1.80 -29.50 -13.15
CA TRP A 260 3.18 -29.04 -13.01
C TRP A 260 4.18 -29.90 -13.80
N LYS A 261 5.02 -29.25 -14.60
CA LYS A 261 6.20 -29.86 -15.21
C LYS A 261 7.30 -29.98 -14.14
N VAL A 262 7.81 -31.19 -13.93
CA VAL A 262 8.98 -31.45 -13.07
C VAL A 262 10.17 -31.88 -13.92
N GLY A 263 11.36 -31.36 -13.60
CA GLY A 263 12.58 -31.68 -14.35
C GLY A 263 12.96 -33.17 -14.21
N ILE A 264 13.37 -33.79 -15.32
CA ILE A 264 13.90 -35.15 -15.33
C ILE A 264 15.43 -35.04 -15.23
N PHE A 265 16.03 -35.60 -14.18
CA PHE A 265 17.48 -35.59 -13.98
C PHE A 265 17.98 -37.03 -14.12
N PHE A 266 18.49 -37.39 -15.30
CA PHE A 266 18.80 -38.78 -15.68
C PHE A 266 17.59 -39.72 -15.72
N ILE A 267 17.69 -40.79 -16.51
CA ILE A 267 16.62 -41.76 -16.82
C ILE A 267 15.98 -42.40 -15.57
N LEU A 268 16.61 -42.28 -14.39
CA LEU A 268 16.20 -42.90 -13.13
C LEU A 268 15.80 -41.93 -12.00
N PHE A 269 16.00 -40.60 -12.14
CA PHE A 269 15.59 -39.64 -11.09
C PHE A 269 14.61 -38.59 -11.65
N LYS A 270 13.34 -38.72 -11.25
CA LYS A 270 12.35 -37.66 -11.45
C LYS A 270 12.59 -36.58 -10.40
N GLY A 271 12.87 -35.35 -10.83
CA GLY A 271 12.83 -34.20 -9.92
C GLY A 271 11.42 -33.97 -9.35
N GLY A 272 11.29 -33.11 -8.34
CA GLY A 272 10.03 -32.84 -7.67
C GLY A 272 9.72 -33.79 -6.51
N VAL A 273 8.62 -33.54 -5.81
CA VAL A 273 8.15 -34.29 -4.63
C VAL A 273 6.73 -34.75 -4.90
N ASP A 274 6.39 -35.96 -4.45
CA ASP A 274 5.01 -36.45 -4.46
C ASP A 274 4.25 -35.77 -3.31
N ASN A 275 3.18 -35.04 -3.65
CA ASN A 275 2.30 -34.34 -2.73
C ASN A 275 0.87 -34.79 -3.02
N ASP A 276 0.29 -35.54 -2.10
CA ASP A 276 -0.97 -36.27 -2.31
C ASP A 276 -0.94 -37.06 -3.64
N ASP A 277 -1.88 -36.79 -4.55
CA ASP A 277 -2.03 -37.49 -5.83
C ASP A 277 -1.20 -36.87 -6.98
N GLN A 278 -0.35 -35.87 -6.70
CA GLN A 278 0.38 -35.14 -7.73
C GLN A 278 1.87 -34.94 -7.40
N ARG A 279 2.74 -35.10 -8.42
CA ARG A 279 4.15 -34.72 -8.30
C ARG A 279 4.35 -33.25 -8.65
N VAL A 280 4.88 -32.46 -7.71
CA VAL A 280 5.07 -31.01 -7.86
C VAL A 280 6.54 -30.59 -7.70
N PRO A 281 6.97 -29.42 -8.21
CA PRO A 281 8.30 -28.88 -7.92
C PRO A 281 8.51 -28.66 -6.41
N HIS A 282 9.72 -28.88 -5.90
CA HIS A 282 10.04 -28.71 -4.47
C HIS A 282 9.63 -27.34 -3.89
N ARG A 283 9.70 -26.27 -4.69
CA ARG A 283 9.33 -24.92 -4.27
C ARG A 283 7.80 -24.74 -4.20
N ILE A 284 7.04 -25.42 -5.04
CA ILE A 284 5.57 -25.50 -4.95
C ILE A 284 5.17 -26.33 -3.72
N ASP A 285 5.87 -27.45 -3.45
CA ASP A 285 5.65 -28.23 -2.23
C ASP A 285 5.88 -27.42 -0.94
N LYS A 286 6.88 -26.51 -0.93
CA LYS A 286 7.05 -25.58 0.19
C LYS A 286 5.85 -24.66 0.41
N ILE A 287 5.26 -24.14 -0.67
CA ILE A 287 4.04 -23.31 -0.59
C ILE A 287 2.88 -24.13 -0.02
N LEU A 288 2.67 -25.35 -0.54
CA LEU A 288 1.63 -26.25 -0.04
C LEU A 288 1.81 -26.62 1.44
N LYS A 289 3.06 -26.79 1.90
CA LYS A 289 3.36 -27.05 3.31
C LYS A 289 3.00 -25.89 4.24
N GLU A 290 3.19 -24.65 3.82
CA GLU A 290 2.77 -23.50 4.65
C GLU A 290 1.25 -23.36 4.68
N ILE A 291 0.56 -23.63 3.57
CA ILE A 291 -0.91 -23.65 3.57
C ILE A 291 -1.42 -24.77 4.48
N LYS A 292 -0.78 -25.95 4.44
CA LYS A 292 -1.11 -27.04 5.36
C LYS A 292 -0.87 -26.66 6.83
N ALA A 293 0.26 -26.01 7.14
CA ALA A 293 0.53 -25.54 8.50
C ALA A 293 -0.55 -24.56 8.99
N PHE A 294 -1.08 -23.71 8.09
CA PHE A 294 -2.25 -22.88 8.37
C PHE A 294 -3.52 -23.72 8.59
N ASP A 295 -3.83 -24.66 7.70
CA ASP A 295 -5.01 -25.54 7.81
C ASP A 295 -5.01 -26.37 9.11
N ASP A 296 -3.83 -26.80 9.55
CA ASP A 296 -3.60 -27.57 10.79
C ASP A 296 -3.55 -26.66 12.04
N GLY A 297 -3.65 -25.33 11.88
CA GLY A 297 -3.66 -24.34 12.96
C GLY A 297 -2.30 -24.04 13.59
N GLU A 298 -1.19 -24.41 12.94
CA GLU A 298 0.18 -24.17 13.42
C GLU A 298 0.65 -22.73 13.22
N VAL A 299 0.08 -22.02 12.24
CA VAL A 299 0.38 -20.63 11.93
C VAL A 299 -0.91 -19.88 11.57
N ASP A 300 -0.95 -18.58 11.83
CA ASP A 300 -2.02 -17.73 11.32
C ASP A 300 -1.90 -17.50 9.80
N ALA A 301 -3.00 -17.07 9.18
CA ALA A 301 -3.08 -16.92 7.73
C ALA A 301 -2.09 -15.87 7.17
N LYS A 302 -1.84 -14.77 7.88
CA LYS A 302 -0.90 -13.73 7.42
C LYS A 302 0.52 -14.28 7.44
N THR A 303 0.91 -14.93 8.53
CA THR A 303 2.20 -15.60 8.66
C THR A 303 2.40 -16.64 7.54
N ALA A 304 1.38 -17.43 7.23
CA ALA A 304 1.45 -18.38 6.10
C ALA A 304 1.66 -17.65 4.76
N TYR A 305 0.88 -16.61 4.48
CA TYR A 305 0.99 -15.84 3.23
C TYR A 305 2.36 -15.17 3.06
N ASP A 306 2.89 -14.51 4.10
CA ASP A 306 4.20 -13.85 4.05
C ASP A 306 5.33 -14.86 3.76
N LYS A 307 5.24 -16.07 4.33
CA LYS A 307 6.19 -17.16 4.01
C LYS A 307 6.04 -17.67 2.58
N ILE A 308 4.82 -17.78 2.07
CA ILE A 308 4.55 -18.15 0.67
C ILE A 308 5.18 -17.13 -0.28
N VAL A 309 5.01 -15.83 -0.01
CA VAL A 309 5.66 -14.74 -0.75
C VAL A 309 7.18 -14.88 -0.71
N LYS A 310 7.76 -15.15 0.47
CA LYS A 310 9.20 -15.40 0.61
C LYS A 310 9.68 -16.58 -0.23
N PHE A 311 8.96 -17.70 -0.24
CA PHE A 311 9.34 -18.85 -1.05
C PHE A 311 9.23 -18.62 -2.54
N ALA A 312 8.21 -17.88 -2.99
CA ALA A 312 8.08 -17.45 -4.37
C ALA A 312 9.25 -16.52 -4.78
N GLN A 313 9.61 -15.58 -3.91
CA GLN A 313 10.75 -14.68 -4.12
C GLN A 313 12.07 -15.46 -4.26
N GLU A 314 12.36 -16.37 -3.33
CA GLU A 314 13.55 -17.23 -3.39
C GLU A 314 13.60 -18.04 -4.69
N ALA A 315 12.45 -18.49 -5.20
CA ALA A 315 12.37 -19.24 -6.44
C ALA A 315 12.63 -18.38 -7.69
N ILE A 316 12.36 -17.08 -7.65
CA ILE A 316 12.68 -16.13 -8.73
C ILE A 316 14.17 -15.76 -8.72
N GLU A 317 14.73 -15.52 -7.53
CA GLU A 317 16.14 -15.12 -7.37
C GLU A 317 17.12 -16.26 -7.61
N HIS A 318 16.71 -17.49 -7.27
CA HIS A 318 17.51 -18.70 -7.43
C HIS A 318 16.74 -19.74 -8.25
N PRO A 319 16.59 -19.52 -9.56
CA PRO A 319 15.82 -20.40 -10.42
C PRO A 319 16.44 -21.80 -10.47
N GLY A 320 15.64 -22.81 -10.19
CA GLY A 320 16.06 -24.21 -10.32
C GLY A 320 16.18 -24.63 -11.78
N LYS A 321 17.03 -25.62 -12.08
CA LYS A 321 17.25 -26.15 -13.44
C LYS A 321 15.98 -26.67 -14.15
N GLY A 322 14.90 -26.93 -13.41
CA GLY A 322 13.61 -27.38 -13.94
C GLY A 322 12.49 -26.35 -13.84
N GLN A 323 12.79 -25.08 -13.54
CA GLN A 323 11.77 -24.03 -13.52
C GLN A 323 11.31 -23.74 -14.95
N THR A 324 10.00 -23.82 -15.18
CA THR A 324 9.38 -23.46 -16.46
C THR A 324 8.87 -22.02 -16.42
N GLN A 325 8.54 -21.47 -17.59
CA GLN A 325 7.97 -20.14 -17.70
C GLN A 325 6.68 -19.99 -16.88
N GLY A 326 5.74 -20.95 -16.99
CA GLY A 326 4.50 -20.90 -16.19
C GLY A 326 4.73 -20.99 -14.68
N THR A 327 5.70 -21.79 -14.22
CA THR A 327 6.05 -21.82 -12.78
C THR A 327 6.66 -20.49 -12.32
N LYS A 328 7.48 -19.86 -13.17
CA LYS A 328 8.05 -18.54 -12.90
C LYS A 328 6.97 -17.47 -12.85
N GLU A 329 6.01 -17.48 -13.77
CA GLU A 329 4.87 -16.58 -13.80
C GLU A 329 4.03 -16.70 -12.53
N PHE A 330 3.70 -17.93 -12.10
CA PHE A 330 2.99 -18.14 -10.84
C PHE A 330 3.73 -17.55 -9.62
N TYR A 331 5.05 -17.72 -9.53
CA TYR A 331 5.83 -17.08 -8.46
C TYR A 331 5.80 -15.55 -8.56
N LEU A 332 5.88 -15.00 -9.78
CA LEU A 332 5.77 -13.55 -9.99
C LEU A 332 4.40 -13.03 -9.59
N ASP A 333 3.34 -13.78 -9.86
CA ASP A 333 1.97 -13.41 -9.49
C ASP A 333 1.76 -13.42 -7.97
N ILE A 334 2.39 -14.35 -7.24
CA ILE A 334 2.43 -14.36 -5.78
C ILE A 334 3.20 -13.15 -5.23
N VAL A 335 4.44 -12.93 -5.70
CA VAL A 335 5.31 -11.85 -5.23
C VAL A 335 4.70 -10.48 -5.49
N ASN A 336 4.01 -10.34 -6.62
CA ASN A 336 3.30 -9.13 -6.99
C ASN A 336 1.89 -9.04 -6.42
N HIS A 337 1.52 -9.94 -5.51
CA HIS A 337 0.23 -9.98 -4.81
C HIS A 337 -1.01 -10.01 -5.72
N ARG A 338 -0.84 -10.37 -7.00
CA ARG A 338 -1.94 -10.44 -7.97
C ARG A 338 -2.96 -11.50 -7.57
N VAL A 339 -2.50 -12.57 -6.92
CA VAL A 339 -3.32 -13.66 -6.38
C VAL A 339 -4.32 -13.25 -5.29
N LEU A 340 -4.25 -12.01 -4.79
CA LEU A 340 -5.17 -11.48 -3.77
C LEU A 340 -6.36 -10.68 -4.36
N GLY A 341 -6.41 -10.53 -5.68
CA GLY A 341 -7.52 -9.87 -6.38
C GLY A 341 -8.33 -10.85 -7.20
N ASP A 342 -8.94 -10.36 -8.28
CA ASP A 342 -9.63 -11.18 -9.29
C ASP A 342 -8.61 -11.93 -10.17
N TYR A 343 -7.80 -12.78 -9.55
CA TYR A 343 -6.80 -13.56 -10.24
C TYR A 343 -7.48 -14.73 -10.97
N PRO A 344 -7.26 -14.90 -12.29
CA PRO A 344 -7.90 -15.94 -13.06
C PRO A 344 -7.19 -17.28 -12.79
N PHE A 345 -7.45 -17.87 -11.62
CA PHE A 345 -6.88 -19.16 -11.22
C PHE A 345 -7.23 -20.30 -12.20
N ALA A 346 -8.25 -20.12 -13.06
CA ALA A 346 -8.73 -21.11 -14.02
C ALA A 346 -8.26 -20.92 -15.48
N GLU A 347 -7.82 -19.73 -15.90
CA GLU A 347 -7.61 -19.42 -17.34
C GLU A 347 -6.17 -19.54 -17.85
N GLN A 348 -5.16 -19.65 -16.97
CA GLN A 348 -3.75 -19.86 -17.38
C GLN A 348 -3.46 -21.29 -17.92
N GLN A 349 -4.48 -22.06 -18.32
CA GLN A 349 -4.37 -23.46 -18.73
C GLN A 349 -3.90 -23.71 -20.17
N GLN A 350 -3.57 -22.70 -20.96
CA GLN A 350 -3.02 -22.94 -22.30
C GLN A 350 -1.50 -22.72 -22.33
N PRO A 351 -0.68 -23.79 -22.43
CA PRO A 351 0.71 -23.62 -22.83
C PRO A 351 0.71 -22.92 -24.20
N SER A 352 1.42 -21.80 -24.31
CA SER A 352 1.73 -21.17 -25.59
C SER A 352 2.24 -22.23 -26.55
N GLN A 353 1.64 -22.34 -27.74
CA GLN A 353 1.96 -23.34 -28.77
C GLN A 353 3.39 -23.26 -29.35
N ASP A 354 4.26 -22.40 -28.81
CA ASP A 354 5.60 -22.12 -29.35
C ASP A 354 6.70 -23.11 -28.93
N ASP A 355 6.42 -24.06 -28.03
CA ASP A 355 7.42 -25.07 -27.61
C ASP A 355 7.54 -26.28 -28.57
N THR A 356 6.73 -26.34 -29.64
CA THR A 356 6.78 -27.44 -30.63
C THR A 356 7.73 -27.20 -31.81
N ALA A 357 8.32 -26.02 -31.94
CA ALA A 357 9.16 -25.67 -33.08
C ALA A 357 10.65 -25.65 -32.72
N LYS A 358 11.18 -26.72 -32.12
CA LYS A 358 12.63 -26.97 -32.02
C LYS A 358 12.95 -28.40 -31.56
N LEU A 359 12.44 -29.40 -32.28
CA LEU A 359 12.94 -30.78 -32.24
C LEU A 359 12.42 -31.51 -33.49
N ILE A 360 12.95 -31.13 -34.66
CA ILE A 360 13.15 -32.04 -35.80
C ILE A 360 14.60 -31.87 -36.23
#